data_AF-A0AAU7FP73-F1
#
_entry.id   AF-A0AAU7FP73-F1
#
_cell.length_a   1.000
_cell.length_b   1.000
_cell.length_c   1.000
_cell.angle_alpha   90.00
_cell.angle_beta   90.00
_cell.angle_gamma   90.00
#
_symmetry.space_group_name_H-M   'P 1'
#
loop_
_entity.id
_entity.type
_entity.pdbx_description
1 polymer ?
#
loop_
_entity_poly.entity_id
_entity_poly.type
_entity_poly.pdbx_seq_one_letter_code
_entity_poly.pdbx_strand_id
1 'polypeptide(L)'
;MSLQNRLQDLLKEGQALTDFEYNKAASQNWPLEGAKMKEEARFADVYIERVDKESEEMIQTENASFLNTPLTYVKKQQKEFIYIESKWFDVVRADGLAIEWDEVFQTYTVLFGLKRPKKDTGLLKEMLSTLNGAQLQFNGQDGLFDVNIPLLELEDIKEDTPLIGVISSVYRYLFNLLMQLENE
;
A
#
# COMPACT_ATOMS: atom_id res chain seq x y z
N MET A 1 -5.23 10.49 -15.08
CA MET A 1 -4.57 11.58 -14.30
C MET A 1 -3.23 11.05 -13.81
N SER A 2 -2.14 11.81 -13.95
CA SER A 2 -0.78 11.44 -13.47
C SER A 2 -0.66 11.59 -11.95
N LEU A 3 0.41 11.04 -11.36
CA LEU A 3 0.77 11.15 -9.94
C LEU A 3 1.01 12.60 -9.56
N GLN A 4 1.74 13.35 -10.38
CA GLN A 4 1.94 14.78 -10.18
C GLN A 4 0.61 15.54 -10.03
N ASN A 5 -0.35 15.29 -10.93
CA ASN A 5 -1.65 15.96 -10.87
C ASN A 5 -2.42 15.57 -9.60
N ARG A 6 -2.38 14.29 -9.19
CA ARG A 6 -2.99 13.85 -7.93
C ARG A 6 -2.41 14.60 -6.73
N LEU A 7 -1.10 14.77 -6.66
CA LEU A 7 -0.44 15.53 -5.59
C LEU A 7 -0.78 17.02 -5.61
N GLN A 8 -0.87 17.62 -6.80
CA GLN A 8 -1.29 19.02 -6.92
C GLN A 8 -2.74 19.22 -6.47
N ASP A 9 -3.63 18.28 -6.79
CA ASP A 9 -5.03 18.37 -6.40
C ASP A 9 -5.20 18.23 -4.87
N LEU A 10 -4.45 17.32 -4.23
CA LEU A 10 -4.38 17.25 -2.76
C LEU A 10 -4.00 18.59 -2.13
N LEU A 11 -2.97 19.25 -2.66
CA LEU A 11 -2.51 20.54 -2.16
C LEU A 11 -3.57 21.65 -2.34
N LYS A 12 -4.26 21.67 -3.49
CA LYS A 12 -5.36 22.63 -3.74
C LYS A 12 -6.55 22.40 -2.80
N GLU A 13 -6.78 21.15 -2.40
CA GLU A 13 -7.80 20.76 -1.41
C GLU A 13 -7.33 20.99 0.05
N GLY A 14 -6.15 21.59 0.24
CA GLY A 14 -5.60 21.89 1.56
C GLY A 14 -5.05 20.68 2.32
N GLN A 15 -4.87 19.54 1.65
CA GLN A 15 -4.24 18.36 2.24
C GLN A 15 -2.71 18.51 2.22
N ALA A 16 -2.05 18.10 3.30
CA ALA A 16 -0.60 18.10 3.39
C ALA A 16 0.00 16.87 2.69
N LEU A 17 1.15 17.05 2.02
CA LEU A 17 1.93 15.92 1.51
C LEU A 17 2.89 15.41 2.59
N THR A 18 3.26 14.13 2.52
CA THR A 18 4.29 13.61 3.43
C THR A 18 5.66 14.15 3.06
N ASP A 19 6.58 14.14 4.01
CA ASP A 19 7.98 14.49 3.72
C ASP A 19 8.58 13.64 2.59
N PHE A 20 8.24 12.35 2.54
CA PHE A 20 8.64 11.45 1.46
C PHE A 20 8.12 11.90 0.10
N GLU A 21 6.85 12.24 -0.02
CA GLU A 21 6.24 12.69 -1.28
C GLU A 21 6.86 13.99 -1.76
N TYR A 22 7.08 14.95 -0.85
CA TYR A 22 7.77 16.19 -1.19
C TYR A 22 9.17 15.92 -1.74
N ASN A 23 9.94 15.08 -1.06
CA ASN A 23 11.32 14.79 -1.46
C ASN A 23 11.36 14.08 -2.83
N LYS A 24 10.43 13.16 -3.07
CA LYS A 24 10.33 12.46 -4.35
C LYS A 24 9.84 13.38 -5.46
N ALA A 25 8.83 14.22 -5.21
CA ALA A 25 8.37 15.21 -6.17
C ALA A 25 9.46 16.23 -6.53
N ALA A 26 10.23 16.70 -5.55
CA ALA A 26 11.35 17.60 -5.76
C ALA A 26 12.44 16.95 -6.65
N SER A 27 12.72 15.64 -6.48
CA SER A 27 13.66 14.91 -7.34
C SER A 27 13.24 14.84 -8.81
N GLN A 28 11.96 15.05 -9.10
CA GLN A 28 11.38 15.12 -10.45
C GLN A 28 11.21 16.57 -10.94
N ASN A 29 11.72 17.57 -10.20
CA ASN A 29 11.52 19.00 -10.45
C ASN A 29 10.03 19.41 -10.52
N TRP A 30 9.15 18.73 -9.78
CA TRP A 30 7.74 19.11 -9.71
C TRP A 30 7.56 20.33 -8.79
N PRO A 31 7.00 21.45 -9.28
CA PRO A 31 6.80 22.66 -8.48
C PRO A 31 5.59 22.47 -7.56
N LEU A 32 5.81 21.83 -6.41
CA LEU A 32 4.80 21.61 -5.38
C LEU A 32 5.06 22.54 -4.19
N GLU A 33 4.07 23.37 -3.85
CA GLU A 33 4.09 24.27 -2.68
C GLU A 33 2.92 23.94 -1.76
N GLY A 34 3.16 23.83 -0.45
CA GLY A 34 2.10 23.60 0.53
C GLY A 34 2.57 23.02 1.86
N ALA A 35 1.61 22.51 2.63
CA ALA A 35 1.86 21.98 3.97
C ALA A 35 2.50 20.59 3.92
N LYS A 36 3.45 20.35 4.84
CA LYS A 36 4.09 19.05 5.06
C LYS A 36 3.52 18.37 6.28
N MET A 37 3.53 17.04 6.27
CA MET A 37 3.22 16.22 7.44
C MET A 37 4.15 15.03 7.56
N LYS A 38 4.23 14.48 8.77
CA LYS A 38 4.84 13.17 8.99
C LYS A 38 4.01 12.08 8.32
N GLU A 39 4.68 11.03 7.87
CA GLU A 39 4.06 9.94 7.14
C GLU A 39 3.07 9.15 8.00
N GLU A 40 3.40 8.89 9.26
CA GLU A 40 2.52 8.15 10.17
C GLU A 40 1.22 8.91 10.45
N ALA A 41 1.30 10.25 10.45
CA ALA A 41 0.12 11.09 10.63
C ALA A 41 -0.85 11.01 9.45
N ARG A 42 -0.39 10.53 8.27
CA ARG A 42 -1.25 10.34 7.10
C ARG A 42 -2.31 9.28 7.36
N PHE A 43 -1.93 8.20 8.01
CA PHE A 43 -2.80 7.03 8.20
C PHE A 43 -3.46 7.00 9.58
N ALA A 44 -3.58 8.16 10.24
CA ALA A 44 -4.20 8.26 11.55
C ALA A 44 -5.73 8.04 11.52
N ASP A 45 -6.36 8.20 10.36
CA ASP A 45 -7.81 8.12 10.13
C ASP A 45 -8.22 6.95 9.21
N VAL A 46 -7.38 5.92 9.09
CA VAL A 46 -7.69 4.72 8.28
C VAL A 46 -8.81 3.90 8.90
N TYR A 47 -9.56 3.24 8.02
CA TYR A 47 -10.50 2.19 8.40
C TYR A 47 -9.76 0.86 8.49
N ILE A 48 -10.08 0.05 9.50
CA ILE A 48 -9.40 -1.21 9.79
C ILE A 48 -10.42 -2.27 10.16
N GLU A 49 -10.35 -3.42 9.52
CA GLU A 49 -11.15 -4.59 9.86
C GLU A 49 -10.26 -5.81 10.05
N ARG A 50 -10.60 -6.65 11.02
CA ARG A 50 -10.13 -8.04 11.07
C ARG A 50 -11.18 -8.90 10.38
N VAL A 51 -10.76 -9.73 9.45
CA VAL A 51 -11.63 -10.52 8.57
C VAL A 51 -11.22 -11.99 8.65
N ASP A 52 -12.20 -12.89 8.72
CA ASP A 52 -11.95 -14.33 8.66
C ASP A 52 -11.59 -14.74 7.23
N LYS A 53 -10.47 -15.48 7.07
CA LYS A 53 -9.97 -15.86 5.75
C LYS A 53 -10.83 -16.89 5.02
N GLU A 54 -11.57 -17.71 5.76
CA GLU A 54 -12.37 -18.80 5.17
C GLU A 54 -13.75 -18.30 4.78
N SER A 55 -14.41 -17.53 5.66
CA SER A 55 -15.76 -17.02 5.40
C SER A 55 -15.79 -15.66 4.70
N GLU A 56 -14.67 -14.94 4.68
CA GLU A 56 -14.59 -13.52 4.26
C GLU A 56 -15.49 -12.58 5.08
N GLU A 57 -15.99 -13.04 6.24
CA GLU A 57 -16.85 -12.23 7.10
C GLU A 57 -16.01 -11.34 8.03
N MET A 58 -16.43 -10.08 8.19
CA MET A 58 -15.84 -9.18 9.16
C MET A 58 -15.99 -9.75 10.58
N ILE A 59 -14.86 -9.93 11.26
CA ILE A 59 -14.80 -10.30 12.68
C ILE A 59 -15.08 -9.07 13.53
N GLN A 60 -14.31 -7.98 13.30
CA GLN A 60 -14.54 -6.70 13.95
C GLN A 60 -13.82 -5.54 13.25
N THR A 61 -14.35 -4.33 13.43
CA THR A 61 -13.65 -3.08 13.13
C THR A 61 -12.71 -2.71 14.28
N GLU A 62 -11.52 -2.21 13.93
CA GLU A 62 -10.52 -1.71 14.88
C GLU A 62 -10.42 -0.19 14.86
N ASN A 63 -9.94 0.39 15.96
CA ASN A 63 -9.61 1.81 16.01
C ASN A 63 -8.13 2.06 15.66
N ALA A 64 -7.76 3.33 15.44
CA ALA A 64 -6.40 3.71 15.04
C ALA A 64 -5.28 3.22 15.99
N SER A 65 -5.57 2.96 17.27
CA SER A 65 -4.55 2.44 18.20
C SER A 65 -4.07 1.03 17.82
N PHE A 66 -4.89 0.28 17.07
CA PHE A 66 -4.54 -1.04 16.55
C PHE A 66 -3.36 -1.00 15.58
N LEU A 67 -3.09 0.14 14.94
CA LEU A 67 -1.93 0.28 14.05
C LEU A 67 -0.58 0.20 14.78
N ASN A 68 -0.57 0.29 16.12
CA ASN A 68 0.62 0.06 16.94
C ASN A 68 0.90 -1.43 17.17
N THR A 69 -0.01 -2.32 16.76
CA THR A 69 0.17 -3.77 16.83
C THR A 69 1.31 -4.19 15.89
N PRO A 70 2.22 -5.09 16.32
CA PRO A 70 3.31 -5.57 15.46
C PRO A 70 2.80 -6.50 14.37
N LEU A 71 3.52 -6.54 13.25
CA LEU A 71 3.22 -7.43 12.11
C LEU A 71 3.12 -8.91 12.52
N THR A 72 3.87 -9.37 13.54
CA THR A 72 3.71 -10.72 14.14
C THR A 72 2.29 -11.09 14.55
N TYR A 73 1.36 -10.14 14.69
CA TYR A 73 -0.04 -10.41 14.98
C TYR A 73 -0.67 -11.38 14.00
N VAL A 74 -0.54 -11.15 12.67
CA VAL A 74 -1.20 -12.00 11.66
C VAL A 74 -0.63 -13.42 11.63
N LYS A 75 0.64 -13.59 12.04
CA LYS A 75 1.24 -14.92 12.22
C LYS A 75 0.71 -15.67 13.43
N LYS A 76 0.23 -14.94 14.45
CA LYS A 76 -0.45 -15.54 15.63
C LYS A 76 -1.93 -15.81 15.34
N GLN A 77 -2.55 -14.99 14.51
CA GLN A 77 -3.95 -15.08 14.09
C GLN A 77 -4.05 -15.51 12.62
N GLN A 78 -3.54 -16.69 12.28
CA GLN A 78 -3.38 -17.12 10.88
C GLN A 78 -4.69 -17.30 10.12
N LYS A 79 -5.81 -17.44 10.84
CA LYS A 79 -7.16 -17.52 10.27
C LYS A 79 -7.76 -16.17 9.90
N GLU A 80 -7.06 -15.08 10.24
CA GLU A 80 -7.52 -13.71 10.00
C GLU A 80 -6.58 -13.01 9.02
N PHE A 81 -7.14 -12.07 8.25
CA PHE A 81 -6.35 -11.00 7.64
C PHE A 81 -6.83 -9.65 8.17
N ILE A 82 -5.94 -8.66 8.09
CA ILE A 82 -6.25 -7.28 8.47
C ILE A 82 -6.51 -6.52 7.17
N TYR A 83 -7.75 -6.09 6.97
CA TYR A 83 -8.12 -5.20 5.89
C TYR A 83 -7.98 -3.74 6.33
N ILE A 84 -7.42 -2.90 5.46
CA ILE A 84 -7.19 -1.48 5.70
C ILE A 84 -7.66 -0.69 4.49
N GLU A 85 -8.53 0.28 4.72
CA GLU A 85 -8.91 1.27 3.71
C GLU A 85 -8.40 2.65 4.08
N SER A 86 -7.99 3.39 3.06
CA SER A 86 -7.61 4.78 3.19
C SER A 86 -7.87 5.53 1.90
N LYS A 87 -8.40 6.75 2.02
CA LYS A 87 -8.48 7.70 0.90
C LYS A 87 -7.12 7.97 0.25
N TRP A 88 -6.03 7.78 1.00
CA TRP A 88 -4.67 8.00 0.49
C TRP A 88 -4.24 6.92 -0.50
N PHE A 89 -4.85 5.73 -0.48
CA PHE A 89 -4.55 4.68 -1.45
C PHE A 89 -4.97 5.04 -2.88
N ASP A 90 -5.92 5.97 -3.06
CA ASP A 90 -6.25 6.52 -4.39
C ASP A 90 -5.08 7.27 -5.03
N VAL A 91 -4.20 7.89 -4.23
CA VAL A 91 -2.98 8.55 -4.71
C VAL A 91 -2.08 7.54 -5.39
N VAL A 92 -2.01 6.33 -4.83
CA VAL A 92 -1.18 5.22 -5.31
C VAL A 92 -1.97 4.14 -6.04
N ARG A 93 -3.21 4.43 -6.46
CA ARG A 93 -4.07 3.56 -7.27
C ARG A 93 -4.34 2.18 -6.66
N ALA A 94 -4.19 2.02 -5.35
CA ALA A 94 -4.59 0.81 -4.63
C ALA A 94 -6.05 0.92 -4.17
N ASP A 95 -6.77 -0.20 -4.12
CA ASP A 95 -8.16 -0.28 -3.65
C ASP A 95 -8.30 -0.51 -2.14
N GLY A 96 -7.25 -0.96 -1.49
CA GLY A 96 -7.15 -1.27 -0.07
C GLY A 96 -5.88 -2.05 0.18
N LEU A 97 -5.64 -2.46 1.43
CA LEU A 97 -4.56 -3.41 1.75
C LEU A 97 -5.15 -4.53 2.61
N ALA A 98 -4.91 -5.78 2.23
CA ALA A 98 -5.14 -6.95 3.07
C ALA A 98 -3.79 -7.51 3.53
N ILE A 99 -3.52 -7.46 4.83
CA ILE A 99 -2.27 -7.95 5.43
C ILE A 99 -2.52 -9.27 6.14
N GLU A 100 -1.73 -10.29 5.81
CA GLU A 100 -1.90 -11.61 6.36
C GLU A 100 -0.59 -12.38 6.55
N TRP A 101 -0.68 -13.48 7.30
CA TRP A 101 0.32 -14.54 7.25
C TRP A 101 -0.08 -15.54 6.17
N ASP A 102 0.75 -15.69 5.16
CA ASP A 102 0.60 -16.69 4.11
C ASP A 102 1.14 -18.04 4.62
N GLU A 103 0.24 -19.01 4.80
CA GLU A 103 0.60 -20.33 5.32
C GLU A 103 1.35 -21.21 4.30
N VAL A 104 1.15 -20.95 3.00
CA VAL A 104 1.78 -21.71 1.91
C VAL A 104 3.25 -21.33 1.77
N PHE A 105 3.52 -20.02 1.75
CA PHE A 105 4.89 -19.49 1.63
C PHE A 105 5.56 -19.20 2.98
N GLN A 106 4.83 -19.36 4.08
CA GLN A 106 5.31 -19.10 5.44
C GLN A 106 5.93 -17.71 5.58
N THR A 107 5.22 -16.69 5.10
CA THR A 107 5.67 -15.30 5.12
C THR A 107 4.53 -14.33 5.39
N TYR A 108 4.87 -13.08 5.70
CA TYR A 108 3.91 -12.01 5.80
C TYR A 108 3.65 -11.45 4.40
N THR A 109 2.40 -11.36 4.00
CA THR A 109 2.01 -10.91 2.65
C THR A 109 1.05 -9.75 2.77
N VAL A 110 1.17 -8.79 1.85
CA VAL A 110 0.13 -7.80 1.57
C VAL A 110 -0.48 -8.07 0.20
N LEU A 111 -1.81 -8.07 0.16
CA LEU A 111 -2.62 -8.22 -1.03
C LEU A 111 -3.37 -6.91 -1.30
N PHE A 112 -3.45 -6.51 -2.57
CA PHE A 112 -4.19 -5.32 -2.98
C PHE A 112 -4.48 -5.34 -4.48
N GLY A 113 -5.53 -4.65 -4.89
CA GLY A 113 -5.84 -4.37 -6.28
C GLY A 113 -5.19 -3.07 -6.76
N LEU A 114 -4.36 -3.15 -7.80
CA LEU A 114 -3.70 -2.02 -8.43
C LEU A 114 -4.44 -1.58 -9.70
N LYS A 115 -5.06 -0.41 -9.68
CA LYS A 115 -5.84 0.16 -10.79
C LYS A 115 -4.93 0.64 -11.92
N ARG A 116 -4.52 -0.27 -12.82
CA ARG A 116 -3.71 -0.01 -14.02
C ARG A 116 -4.21 -0.79 -15.23
N PRO A 117 -4.08 -0.24 -16.46
CA PRO A 117 -4.50 -0.94 -17.67
C PRO A 117 -3.63 -2.17 -17.95
N LYS A 118 -4.23 -3.22 -18.51
CA LYS A 118 -3.56 -4.49 -18.86
C LYS A 118 -2.25 -4.33 -19.65
N LYS A 119 -2.14 -3.28 -20.48
CA LYS A 119 -0.92 -3.01 -21.27
C LYS A 119 0.34 -2.85 -20.40
N ASP A 120 0.19 -2.47 -19.13
CA ASP A 120 1.30 -2.27 -18.19
C ASP A 120 1.84 -3.59 -17.61
N THR A 121 1.25 -4.75 -17.96
CA THR A 121 1.62 -6.07 -17.42
C THR A 121 3.13 -6.34 -17.51
N GLY A 122 3.75 -6.05 -18.66
CA GLY A 122 5.17 -6.35 -18.88
C GLY A 122 6.06 -5.57 -17.92
N LEU A 123 5.85 -4.26 -17.86
CA LEU A 123 6.62 -3.35 -17.02
C LEU A 123 6.40 -3.64 -15.53
N LEU A 124 5.16 -3.85 -15.10
CA LEU A 124 4.86 -4.22 -13.72
C LEU A 124 5.53 -5.54 -13.31
N LYS A 125 5.53 -6.56 -14.17
CA LYS A 125 6.25 -7.82 -13.89
C LYS A 125 7.75 -7.61 -13.73
N GLU A 126 8.34 -6.79 -14.58
CA GLU A 126 9.76 -6.46 -14.49
C GLU A 126 10.09 -5.75 -13.17
N MET A 127 9.30 -4.72 -12.81
CA MET A 127 9.51 -3.96 -11.57
C MET A 127 9.34 -4.83 -10.31
N LEU A 128 8.31 -5.69 -10.29
CA LEU A 128 8.06 -6.60 -9.17
C LEU A 128 9.05 -7.78 -9.10
N SER A 129 9.79 -8.07 -10.18
CA SER A 129 10.72 -9.21 -10.22
C SER A 129 11.86 -9.13 -9.21
N THR A 130 12.09 -7.93 -8.65
CA THR A 130 13.07 -7.68 -7.58
C THR A 130 12.62 -8.21 -6.22
N LEU A 131 11.33 -8.49 -6.04
CA LEU A 131 10.74 -8.99 -4.80
C LEU A 131 10.47 -10.49 -4.91
N ASN A 132 11.21 -11.30 -4.14
CA ASN A 132 11.05 -12.75 -4.23
C ASN A 132 9.66 -13.17 -3.74
N GLY A 133 8.94 -13.90 -4.58
CA GLY A 133 7.59 -14.38 -4.25
C GLY A 133 6.46 -13.38 -4.51
N ALA A 134 6.75 -12.19 -5.05
CA ALA A 134 5.70 -11.29 -5.49
C ALA A 134 4.90 -11.90 -6.65
N GLN A 135 3.58 -11.70 -6.63
CA GLN A 135 2.65 -12.20 -7.63
C GLN A 135 1.85 -11.05 -8.22
N LEU A 136 1.52 -11.18 -9.51
CA LEU A 136 0.78 -10.19 -10.26
C LEU A 136 -0.14 -10.89 -11.26
N GLN A 137 -1.45 -10.66 -11.13
CA GLN A 137 -2.45 -11.18 -12.04
C GLN A 137 -3.39 -10.05 -12.48
N PHE A 138 -3.65 -9.94 -13.79
CA PHE A 138 -4.64 -8.97 -14.27
C PHE A 138 -6.04 -9.56 -14.12
N ASN A 139 -6.88 -8.92 -13.32
CA ASN A 139 -8.29 -9.22 -13.18
C ASN A 139 -9.09 -8.47 -14.26
N GLY A 140 -9.52 -9.20 -15.28
CA GLY A 140 -10.25 -8.64 -16.41
C GLY A 140 -11.69 -8.21 -16.09
N GLN A 141 -12.26 -8.71 -14.98
CA GLN A 141 -13.61 -8.36 -14.55
C GLN A 141 -13.60 -6.98 -13.87
N ASP A 142 -12.63 -6.75 -12.98
CA ASP A 142 -12.53 -5.51 -12.19
C ASP A 142 -11.64 -4.44 -12.84
N GLY A 143 -10.89 -4.81 -13.88
CA GLY A 143 -10.04 -3.89 -14.64
C GLY A 143 -8.82 -3.42 -13.86
N LEU A 144 -8.34 -4.24 -12.92
CA LEU A 144 -7.19 -3.97 -12.05
C LEU A 144 -6.26 -5.18 -11.99
N PHE A 145 -5.10 -5.03 -11.37
CA PHE A 145 -4.20 -6.14 -11.08
C PHE A 145 -4.35 -6.57 -9.63
N ASP A 146 -4.53 -7.87 -9.40
CA ASP A 146 -4.36 -8.47 -8.08
C ASP A 146 -2.85 -8.62 -7.84
N VAL A 147 -2.35 -8.00 -6.77
CA VAL A 147 -0.93 -7.97 -6.42
C VAL A 147 -0.73 -8.55 -5.04
N ASN A 148 0.18 -9.51 -4.92
CA ASN A 148 0.61 -10.06 -3.62
C ASN A 148 2.10 -9.78 -3.46
N ILE A 149 2.49 -9.17 -2.34
CA ILE A 149 3.89 -8.84 -2.05
C ILE A 149 4.28 -9.43 -0.68
N PRO A 150 5.33 -10.25 -0.61
CA PRO A 150 5.95 -10.62 0.65
C PRO A 150 6.54 -9.38 1.32
N LEU A 151 5.99 -9.02 2.49
CA LEU A 151 6.28 -7.79 3.19
C LEU A 151 7.74 -7.70 3.66
N LEU A 152 8.38 -8.84 3.96
CA LEU A 152 9.77 -8.88 4.41
C LEU A 152 10.79 -8.60 3.29
N GLU A 153 10.37 -8.54 2.03
CA GLU A 153 11.23 -8.13 0.90
C GLU A 153 11.30 -6.60 0.75
N LEU A 154 10.51 -5.83 1.50
CA LEU A 154 10.56 -4.36 1.49
C LEU A 154 11.59 -3.84 2.51
N GLU A 155 12.44 -2.88 2.10
CA GLU A 155 13.69 -2.47 2.79
C GLU A 155 13.53 -1.96 4.25
N ASP A 156 12.31 -1.72 4.73
CA ASP A 156 12.03 -1.18 6.08
C ASP A 156 11.07 -2.03 6.92
N ILE A 157 10.80 -3.27 6.52
CA ILE A 157 9.84 -4.14 7.23
C ILE A 157 10.54 -5.31 7.91
N LYS A 158 10.26 -5.45 9.21
CA LYS A 158 10.65 -6.58 10.07
C LYS A 158 9.42 -7.11 10.80
N GLU A 159 9.50 -8.32 11.35
CA GLU A 159 8.34 -8.95 12.02
C GLU A 159 7.74 -8.11 13.18
N ASP A 160 8.57 -7.32 13.88
CA ASP A 160 8.17 -6.46 14.97
C ASP A 160 7.70 -5.06 14.53
N THR A 161 7.74 -4.77 13.23
CA THR A 161 7.30 -3.49 12.67
C THR A 161 5.82 -3.26 12.98
N PRO A 162 5.43 -2.13 13.57
CA PRO A 162 4.02 -1.79 13.77
C PRO A 162 3.28 -1.70 12.44
N LEU A 163 1.99 -2.04 12.42
CA LEU A 163 1.17 -1.97 11.20
C LEU A 163 1.17 -0.58 10.56
N ILE A 164 1.25 0.52 11.33
CA ILE A 164 1.43 1.87 10.79
C ILE A 164 2.70 2.00 9.94
N GLY A 165 3.80 1.38 10.37
CA GLY A 165 5.06 1.35 9.63
C GLY A 165 4.95 0.47 8.39
N VAL A 166 4.25 -0.66 8.48
CA VAL A 166 3.99 -1.56 7.34
C VAL A 166 3.20 -0.83 6.24
N ILE A 167 2.06 -0.22 6.55
CA ILE A 167 1.25 0.48 5.54
C ILE A 167 1.97 1.68 4.93
N SER A 168 2.78 2.38 5.73
CA SER A 168 3.62 3.48 5.25
C SER A 168 4.66 2.96 4.25
N SER A 169 5.39 1.90 4.59
CA SER A 169 6.36 1.27 3.68
C SER A 169 5.73 0.76 2.39
N VAL A 170 4.55 0.14 2.45
CA VAL A 170 3.81 -0.29 1.25
C VAL A 170 3.39 0.91 0.41
N TYR A 171 2.90 1.99 1.04
CA TYR A 171 2.56 3.23 0.34
C TYR A 171 3.77 3.83 -0.39
N ARG A 172 4.94 3.94 0.27
CA ARG A 172 6.18 4.43 -0.36
C ARG A 172 6.58 3.58 -1.55
N TYR A 173 6.48 2.26 -1.40
CA TYR A 173 6.78 1.33 -2.48
C TYR A 173 5.88 1.59 -3.70
N LEU A 174 4.56 1.63 -3.51
CA LEU A 174 3.59 1.87 -4.58
C LEU A 174 3.75 3.26 -5.21
N PHE A 175 4.06 4.27 -4.41
CA PHE A 175 4.33 5.61 -4.90
C PHE A 175 5.53 5.64 -5.84
N ASN A 176 6.65 5.01 -5.44
CA ASN A 176 7.84 4.90 -6.29
C ASN A 176 7.56 4.07 -7.55
N LEU A 177 6.83 2.96 -7.41
CA LEU A 177 6.40 2.11 -8.52
C LEU A 177 5.64 2.95 -9.57
N LEU A 178 4.60 3.67 -9.14
CA LEU A 178 3.82 4.49 -10.07
C LEU A 178 4.61 5.64 -10.67
N MET A 179 5.53 6.24 -9.91
CA MET A 179 6.40 7.29 -10.42
C MET A 179 7.28 6.77 -11.56
N GLN A 180 7.90 5.60 -11.39
CA GLN A 180 8.70 4.98 -12.44
C GLN A 180 7.82 4.56 -13.64
N LEU A 181 6.65 3.97 -13.39
CA LEU A 181 5.70 3.56 -14.43
C LEU A 181 5.19 4.73 -15.29
N GLU A 182 5.04 5.92 -14.71
CA GLU A 182 4.60 7.12 -15.42
C GLU A 182 5.75 7.85 -16.15
N ASN A 183 7.01 7.47 -15.89
CA ASN A 183 8.20 8.04 -16.52
C ASN A 183 8.74 7.20 -17.71
N GLU A 184 8.17 6.02 -17.94
CA GLU A 184 8.41 5.14 -19.11
C GLU A 184 7.43 5.46 -20.26
#